data_AF-S0EAS0-F1
#
_entry.id   AF-S0EAS0-F1
#
_cell.length_a   1.000
_cell.length_b   1.000
_cell.length_c   1.000
_cell.angle_alpha   90.00
_cell.angle_beta   90.00
_cell.angle_gamma   90.00
#
_symmetry.space_group_name_H-M   'P 1'
#
loop_
_entity.id
_entity.type
_entity.pdbx_description
1 polymer ?
#
loop_
_entity_poly.entity_id
_entity_poly.type
_entity_poly.pdbx_seq_one_letter_code
_entity_poly.pdbx_strand_id
1 'polypeptide(L)'
;MPSKAVIEAKLERLRATMERLQINYDTARWEIQDLMEKRREAQRIMNGKRSEAEKDSARREHDRLCATITRLCDKQEERAEQMQNYRDKERELLRDLRIALW
;
A
#
# COMPACT_ATOMS: atom_id res chain seq x y z
N MET A 1 3.30 -32.48 14.27
CA MET A 1 3.66 -31.61 13.13
C MET A 1 2.58 -31.69 12.06
N PRO A 2 2.23 -30.59 11.37
CA PRO A 2 1.35 -30.66 10.20
C PRO A 2 1.97 -31.53 9.12
N SER A 3 1.15 -32.23 8.33
CA SER A 3 1.64 -33.05 7.23
C SER A 3 2.19 -32.18 6.10
N LYS A 4 3.06 -32.76 5.25
CA LYS A 4 3.59 -32.13 4.04
C LYS A 4 2.50 -31.45 3.20
N ALA A 5 1.42 -32.19 2.89
CA ALA A 5 0.30 -31.67 2.10
C ALA A 5 -0.39 -30.45 2.77
N VAL A 6 -0.49 -30.44 4.10
CA VAL A 6 -1.05 -29.29 4.83
C VAL A 6 -0.13 -28.07 4.74
N ILE A 7 1.19 -28.27 4.78
CA ILE A 7 2.16 -27.18 4.65
C ILE A 7 2.16 -26.60 3.23
N GLU A 8 2.14 -27.46 2.21
CA GLU A 8 2.04 -27.06 0.80
C GLU A 8 0.77 -26.25 0.52
N ALA A 9 -0.39 -26.71 1.02
CA ALA A 9 -1.65 -25.97 0.88
C ALA A 9 -1.63 -24.61 1.60
N LYS A 10 -0.94 -24.49 2.75
CA LYS A 10 -0.75 -23.20 3.44
C LYS A 10 0.15 -22.26 2.65
N LEU A 11 1.23 -22.77 2.05
CA LEU A 11 2.14 -21.99 1.21
C LEU A 11 1.42 -21.44 -0.03
N GLU A 12 0.62 -22.27 -0.71
CA GLU A 12 -0.15 -21.85 -1.88
C GLU A 12 -1.12 -20.71 -1.54
N ARG A 13 -1.90 -20.87 -0.46
CA ARG A 13 -2.82 -19.83 0.01
C ARG A 13 -2.10 -18.55 0.40
N LEU A 14 -0.98 -18.66 1.11
CA LEU A 14 -0.18 -17.51 1.54
C LEU A 14 0.36 -16.73 0.33
N ARG A 15 0.89 -17.43 -0.68
CA ARG A 15 1.39 -16.82 -1.92
C ARG A 15 0.28 -16.10 -2.69
N ALA A 16 -0.91 -16.69 -2.79
CA ALA A 16 -2.05 -16.03 -3.41
C ALA A 16 -2.49 -14.77 -2.62
N THR A 17 -2.42 -14.80 -1.29
CA THR A 17 -2.66 -13.60 -0.46
C THR A 17 -1.59 -12.53 -0.68
N MET A 18 -0.32 -12.91 -0.75
CA MET A 18 0.79 -11.99 -1.03
C MET A 18 0.65 -11.34 -2.41
N GLU A 19 0.30 -12.10 -3.44
CA GLU A 19 0.08 -11.56 -4.79
C GLU A 19 -1.03 -10.50 -4.80
N ARG A 20 -2.17 -10.78 -4.15
CA ARG A 20 -3.27 -9.80 -4.03
C ARG A 20 -2.84 -8.56 -3.25
N LEU A 21 -2.08 -8.73 -2.16
CA LEU A 21 -1.58 -7.60 -1.39
C LEU A 21 -0.59 -6.77 -2.20
N GLN A 22 0.26 -7.40 -3.02
CA GLN A 22 1.20 -6.72 -3.90
C GLN A 22 0.48 -5.88 -4.96
N ILE A 23 -0.54 -6.45 -5.62
CA ILE A 23 -1.38 -5.70 -6.57
C ILE A 23 -2.01 -4.49 -5.88
N ASN A 24 -2.62 -4.69 -4.72
CA ASN A 24 -3.23 -3.59 -3.96
C ASN A 24 -2.22 -2.52 -3.54
N TYR A 25 -1.01 -2.94 -3.16
CA TYR A 25 0.09 -2.03 -2.82
C TYR A 25 0.49 -1.19 -4.04
N ASP A 26 0.67 -1.82 -5.20
CA ASP A 26 1.07 -1.11 -6.42
C ASP A 26 -0.02 -0.16 -6.91
N THR A 27 -1.30 -0.57 -6.86
CA THR A 27 -2.44 0.31 -7.19
C THR A 27 -2.50 1.52 -6.26
N ALA A 28 -2.40 1.31 -4.94
CA ALA A 28 -2.43 2.41 -3.98
C ALA A 28 -1.25 3.38 -4.16
N ARG A 29 -0.08 2.88 -4.57
CA ARG A 29 1.08 3.72 -4.89
C ARG A 29 0.76 4.67 -6.05
N TRP A 30 0.11 4.18 -7.11
CA TRP A 30 -0.31 5.01 -8.24
C TRP A 30 -1.34 6.06 -7.82
N GLU A 31 -2.33 5.68 -7.02
CA GLU A 31 -3.34 6.61 -6.49
C GLU A 31 -2.70 7.74 -5.66
N ILE A 32 -1.75 7.41 -4.79
CA ILE A 32 -1.02 8.41 -4.00
C ILE A 32 -0.27 9.38 -4.92
N GLN A 33 0.40 8.88 -5.97
CA GLN A 33 1.13 9.71 -6.92
C GLN A 33 0.21 10.68 -7.69
N ASP A 34 -0.94 10.21 -8.15
CA ASP A 34 -1.94 11.05 -8.82
C ASP A 34 -2.45 12.17 -7.89
N LEU A 35 -2.77 11.83 -6.63
CA LEU A 35 -3.20 12.82 -5.65
C LEU A 35 -2.09 13.83 -5.31
N MET A 36 -0.83 13.39 -5.27
CA MET A 36 0.31 14.30 -5.07
C MET A 36 0.45 15.29 -6.23
N GLU A 37 0.17 14.90 -7.47
CA GLU A 37 0.19 15.83 -8.60
C GLU A 37 -0.97 16.82 -8.54
N LYS A 38 -2.19 16.36 -8.22
CA LYS A 38 -3.34 17.25 -7.96
C LYS A 38 -3.04 18.26 -6.85
N ARG A 39 -2.36 17.82 -5.78
CA ARG A 39 -1.96 18.70 -4.68
C ARG A 39 -0.97 19.77 -5.16
N ARG A 40 0.01 19.40 -6.01
CA ARG A 40 0.94 20.37 -6.61
C ARG A 40 0.20 21.38 -7.48
N GLU A 41 -0.79 20.94 -8.24
CA GLU A 41 -1.59 21.87 -9.06
C GLU A 41 -2.40 22.85 -8.21
N ALA A 42 -3.07 22.38 -7.16
CA ALA A 42 -3.74 23.25 -6.19
C ALA A 42 -2.76 24.27 -5.58
N GLN A 43 -1.55 23.83 -5.23
CA GLN A 43 -0.50 24.71 -4.72
C GLN A 43 -0.03 25.75 -5.76
N ARG A 44 0.05 25.39 -7.05
CA ARG A 44 0.36 26.33 -8.15
C ARG A 44 -0.73 27.40 -8.29
N ILE A 45 -2.00 27.01 -8.19
CA ILE A 45 -3.14 27.95 -8.25
C ILE A 45 -3.10 28.93 -7.07
N MET A 46 -2.88 28.43 -5.84
CA MET A 46 -2.77 29.25 -4.63
C MET A 46 -1.67 30.33 -4.75
N ASN A 47 -0.52 29.96 -5.31
CA ASN A 47 0.65 30.84 -5.42
C ASN A 47 0.69 31.67 -6.73
N GLY A 48 -0.25 31.42 -7.65
CA GLY A 48 -0.29 32.06 -8.95
C GLY A 48 -0.98 33.43 -8.96
N LYS A 49 -1.03 34.05 -10.14
CA LYS A 49 -1.82 35.26 -10.42
C LYS A 49 -3.28 34.87 -10.72
N ARG A 50 -3.97 34.37 -9.71
CA ARG A 50 -5.39 33.97 -9.73
C ARG A 50 -6.22 34.90 -8.85
N SER A 51 -7.52 34.91 -9.04
CA SER A 51 -8.45 35.62 -8.16
C SER A 51 -8.40 35.05 -6.75
N GLU A 52 -8.78 35.86 -5.75
CA GLU A 52 -8.78 35.41 -4.35
C GLU A 52 -9.74 34.23 -4.13
N ALA A 53 -10.89 34.24 -4.82
CA ALA A 53 -11.84 33.14 -4.77
C ALA A 53 -11.26 31.81 -5.32
N GLU A 54 -10.50 31.86 -6.42
CA GLU A 54 -9.81 30.69 -6.96
C GLU A 54 -8.73 30.17 -5.99
N LYS A 55 -7.97 31.09 -5.37
CA LYS A 55 -6.95 30.74 -4.37
C LYS A 55 -7.54 30.11 -3.11
N ASP A 56 -8.66 30.64 -2.63
CA ASP A 56 -9.39 30.09 -1.49
C ASP A 56 -9.92 28.68 -1.79
N SER A 57 -10.49 28.48 -2.98
CA SER A 57 -10.93 27.16 -3.43
C SER A 57 -9.76 26.18 -3.49
N ALA A 58 -8.65 26.59 -4.11
CA ALA A 58 -7.45 25.77 -4.20
C ALA A 58 -6.82 25.46 -2.85
N ARG A 59 -6.88 26.38 -1.88
CA ARG A 59 -6.43 26.13 -0.50
C ARG A 59 -7.23 25.02 0.18
N ARG A 60 -8.57 25.08 0.07
CA ARG A 60 -9.44 24.02 0.62
C ARG A 60 -9.18 22.66 -0.04
N GLU A 61 -8.96 22.67 -1.35
CA GLU A 61 -8.63 21.44 -2.09
C GLU A 61 -7.25 20.89 -1.67
N HIS A 62 -6.23 21.74 -1.60
CA HIS A 62 -4.89 21.39 -1.13
C HIS A 62 -4.93 20.75 0.25
N ASP A 63 -5.65 21.35 1.21
CA ASP A 63 -5.73 20.84 2.58
C ASP A 63 -6.43 19.47 2.64
N ARG A 64 -7.50 19.29 1.85
CA ARG A 64 -8.17 17.98 1.70
C ARG A 64 -7.26 16.92 1.09
N LEU A 65 -6.48 17.29 0.08
CA LEU A 65 -5.53 16.39 -0.57
C LEU A 65 -4.40 16.01 0.39
N CYS A 66 -3.86 16.95 1.17
CA CYS A 66 -2.87 16.66 2.20
C CYS A 66 -3.36 15.63 3.22
N ALA A 67 -4.57 15.82 3.75
CA ALA A 67 -5.16 14.88 4.70
C ALA A 67 -5.37 13.49 4.08
N THR A 68 -5.84 13.45 2.84
CA THR A 68 -6.09 12.19 2.11
C THR A 68 -4.79 11.44 1.80
N ILE A 69 -3.77 12.14 1.29
CA ILE A 69 -2.46 11.57 0.99
C ILE A 69 -1.83 10.99 2.25
N THR A 70 -1.86 11.73 3.37
CA THR A 70 -1.30 11.26 4.65
C THR A 70 -1.92 9.93 5.05
N ARG A 71 -3.25 9.85 5.10
CA ARG A 71 -3.97 8.61 5.42
C ARG A 71 -3.64 7.45 4.47
N LEU A 72 -3.44 7.73 3.17
CA LEU A 72 -3.09 6.71 2.20
C LEU A 72 -1.65 6.22 2.36
N CYS A 73 -0.71 7.12 2.68
CA CYS A 73 0.67 6.76 3.01
C CYS A 73 0.71 5.86 4.26
N ASP A 74 -0.02 6.20 5.33
CA ASP A 74 -0.08 5.36 6.54
C ASP A 74 -0.56 3.94 6.20
N LYS A 75 -1.64 3.82 5.42
CA LYS A 75 -2.13 2.52 4.94
C LYS A 75 -1.12 1.79 4.05
N GLN A 76 -0.30 2.53 3.31
CA GLN A 76 0.72 1.94 2.45
C GLN A 76 1.85 1.32 3.28
N GLU A 77 2.22 1.97 4.39
CA GLU A 77 3.15 1.43 5.37
C GLU A 77 2.58 0.16 6.02
N GLU A 78 1.32 0.17 6.45
CA GLU A 78 0.64 -1.03 6.96
C GLU A 78 0.68 -2.21 5.96
N ARG A 79 0.45 -1.94 4.67
CA ARG A 79 0.55 -2.96 3.62
C ARG A 79 1.98 -3.49 3.47
N ALA A 80 2.99 -2.62 3.57
CA ALA A 80 4.39 -3.02 3.50
C ALA A 80 4.77 -3.93 4.68
N GLU A 81 4.34 -3.58 5.89
CA GLU A 81 4.53 -4.40 7.09
C GLU A 81 3.84 -5.75 6.97
N GLN A 82 2.58 -5.77 6.51
CA GLN A 82 1.85 -7.02 6.26
C GLN A 82 2.56 -7.91 5.22
N MET A 83 3.10 -7.31 4.15
CA MET A 83 3.87 -8.05 3.15
C MET A 83 5.12 -8.69 3.76
N GLN A 84 5.81 -7.96 4.63
CA GLN A 84 6.99 -8.48 5.32
C GLN A 84 6.62 -9.63 6.26
N ASN A 85 5.53 -9.50 7.01
CA ASN A 85 5.01 -10.56 7.86
C ASN A 85 4.66 -11.83 7.07
N TYR A 86 4.07 -11.69 5.88
CA TYR A 86 3.81 -12.83 5.01
C TYR A 86 5.08 -13.49 4.46
N ARG A 87 6.09 -12.71 4.09
CA ARG A 87 7.41 -13.26 3.69
C ARG A 87 8.06 -14.03 4.83
N ASP A 88 7.97 -13.52 6.06
CA ASP A 88 8.47 -14.19 7.25
C ASP A 88 7.74 -15.51 7.46
N LYS A 89 6.41 -15.49 7.32
CA LYS A 89 5.59 -16.70 7.45
C LYS A 89 5.87 -17.73 6.36
N GLU A 90 6.12 -17.28 5.14
CA GLU A 90 6.51 -18.17 4.04
C GLU A 90 7.84 -18.86 4.35
N ARG A 91 8.82 -18.12 4.89
CA ARG A 91 10.11 -18.67 5.31
C ARG A 91 9.96 -19.72 6.41
N GLU A 92 9.07 -19.51 7.39
CA GLU A 92 8.75 -20.51 8.41
C GLU A 92 8.15 -21.78 7.80
N LEU A 93 7.13 -21.64 6.95
CA LEU A 93 6.47 -22.78 6.32
C LEU A 93 7.42 -23.57 5.41
N LEU A 94 8.34 -22.91 4.73
CA LEU A 94 9.38 -23.59 3.94
C LEU A 94 10.36 -24.37 4.81
N ARG A 95 10.70 -23.88 6.02
CA ARG A 95 11.51 -24.64 6.98
C ARG A 95 10.75 -25.87 7.48
N ASP A 96 9.48 -25.70 7.86
CA ASP A 96 8.62 -26.80 8.31
C ASP A 96 8.47 -27.86 7.22
N LEU A 97 8.27 -27.43 5.97
CA LEU A 97 8.19 -28.33 4.81
C LEU A 97 9.48 -29.12 4.65
N ARG A 98 10.64 -28.45 4.77
CA ARG A 98 11.93 -29.09 4.69
C ARG A 98 12.08 -30.15 5.77
N ILE A 99 11.69 -29.87 7.02
CA ILE A 99 11.75 -30.84 8.12
C ILE A 99 10.82 -32.03 7.85
N ALA A 100 9.61 -31.79 7.33
CA ALA A 100 8.64 -32.84 7.01
C ALA A 100 9.04 -33.73 5.81
N LEU A 101 10.16 -33.44 5.13
CA LEU A 101 10.73 -34.26 4.06
C LEU A 101 11.81 -35.26 4.56
N TRP A 102 12.19 -35.18 5.84
CA TRP A 102 13.10 -36.12 6.52
C TRP A 102 12.34 -36.94 7.56
#